data_AF-A0AA40FZ08-F1
#
_entry.id   AF-A0AA40FZ08-F1
#
_cell.length_a   1.000
_cell.length_b   1.000
_cell.length_c   1.000
_cell.angle_alpha   90.00
_cell.angle_beta   90.00
_cell.angle_gamma   90.00
#
_symmetry.space_group_name_H-M   'P 1'
#
loop_
_entity.id
_entity.type
_entity.pdbx_description
1 polymer ?
#
loop_
_entity_poly.entity_id
_entity_poly.type
_entity_poly.pdbx_seq_one_letter_code
_entity_poly.pdbx_strand_id
1 'polypeptide(L)'
;MKLNDLQYKMLLNTIWEDWSKDRAKDELEIMVEYAEKTAFFSRMYFVVGTACTASFVQQALSPIVLDIILPINETRDVVYIFPGYYLIDDRKYRSFIILHLTYVTIVAYYVFVGCDTNYVCVVQHACGQIAVARYDASWYNTNKETQLLFVLALRSCLSPPILSAGGLLTLNLETFAQIIKGSVSYFTVLKSS
;
A
#
# COMPACT_ATOMS: atom_id res chain seq x y z
N MET A 1 14.08 -5.16 13.28
CA MET A 1 13.73 -4.61 14.61
C MET A 1 12.21 -4.71 14.75
N LYS A 2 11.68 -5.47 15.72
CA LYS A 2 10.21 -5.56 15.94
C LYS A 2 9.82 -4.50 16.97
N LEU A 3 8.92 -3.57 16.61
CA LEU A 3 8.34 -2.60 17.54
C LEU A 3 7.25 -3.30 18.39
N ASN A 4 7.23 -3.06 19.70
CA ASN A 4 6.12 -3.47 20.56
C ASN A 4 5.03 -2.37 20.67
N ASP A 5 3.85 -2.70 21.21
CA ASP A 5 2.70 -1.79 21.30
C ASP A 5 3.04 -0.47 22.04
N LEU A 6 3.82 -0.57 23.11
CA LEU A 6 4.24 0.60 23.89
C LEU A 6 5.14 1.52 23.07
N GLN A 7 6.12 0.97 22.36
CA GLN A 7 7.02 1.73 21.48
C GLN A 7 6.25 2.42 20.36
N TYR A 8 5.23 1.76 19.80
CA TYR A 8 4.40 2.34 18.75
C TYR A 8 3.55 3.51 19.27
N LYS A 9 2.92 3.35 20.43
CA LYS A 9 2.15 4.43 21.08
C LYS A 9 3.02 5.62 21.43
N MET A 10 4.21 5.38 22.00
CA MET A 10 5.16 6.45 22.30
C MET A 10 5.53 7.23 21.04
N LEU A 11 5.83 6.53 19.93
CA LEU A 11 6.16 7.14 18.66
C LEU A 11 5.03 8.04 18.12
N LEU A 12 3.77 7.57 18.15
CA LEU A 12 2.63 8.38 17.72
C LEU A 12 2.42 9.62 18.61
N ASN A 13 2.56 9.47 19.92
CA ASN A 13 2.48 10.59 20.86
C ASN A 13 3.58 11.62 20.61
N THR A 14 4.81 11.18 20.32
CA THR A 14 5.91 12.09 19.97
C THR A 14 5.59 12.87 18.70
N ILE A 15 5.04 12.22 17.66
CA ILE A 15 4.60 12.90 16.44
C ILE A 15 3.53 13.95 16.76
N TRP A 16 2.54 13.59 17.58
CA TRP A 16 1.47 14.51 17.99
C TRP A 16 1.99 15.73 18.76
N GLU A 17 2.83 15.49 19.77
CA GLU A 17 3.46 16.54 20.57
C GLU A 17 4.31 17.46 19.68
N ASP A 18 5.04 16.88 18.73
CA ASP A 18 5.82 17.62 17.75
C ASP A 18 4.96 18.55 16.89
N TRP A 19 3.81 18.10 16.41
CA TRP A 19 2.88 18.96 15.65
C TRP A 19 2.17 20.00 16.51
N SER A 20 2.15 19.82 17.84
CA SER A 20 1.53 20.75 18.79
C SER A 20 2.47 21.88 19.22
N LYS A 21 3.76 21.80 18.92
CA LYS A 21 4.76 22.83 19.26
C LYS A 21 4.61 24.04 18.33
N ASP A 22 4.76 25.24 18.91
CA ASP A 22 4.93 26.46 18.13
C ASP A 22 6.34 26.47 17.52
N ARG A 23 6.41 26.53 16.19
CA ARG A 23 7.66 26.41 15.41
C ARG A 23 7.86 27.67 14.60
N ALA A 24 9.11 27.96 14.24
CA ALA A 24 9.37 29.05 13.30
C ALA A 24 8.66 28.75 11.97
N LYS A 25 8.16 29.82 11.32
CA LYS A 25 7.36 29.69 10.09
C LYS A 25 8.07 28.87 9.01
N ASP A 26 9.37 29.10 8.82
CA ASP A 26 10.17 28.42 7.80
C ASP A 26 10.33 26.91 8.11
N GLU A 27 10.45 26.54 9.39
CA GLU A 27 10.49 25.13 9.82
C GLU A 27 9.13 24.44 9.63
N LEU A 28 8.05 25.16 9.92
CA LEU A 28 6.68 24.67 9.72
C LEU A 28 6.40 24.43 8.24
N GLU A 29 6.82 25.33 7.35
CA GLU A 29 6.68 25.17 5.90
C GLU A 29 7.37 23.89 5.40
N ILE A 30 8.57 23.58 5.90
CA ILE A 30 9.28 22.33 5.59
C ILE A 30 8.48 21.11 6.08
N MET A 31 8.01 21.13 7.34
CA MET A 31 7.23 20.02 7.89
C MET A 31 5.93 19.77 7.11
N VAL A 32 5.24 20.84 6.72
CA VAL A 32 4.01 20.78 5.91
C VAL A 32 4.29 20.22 4.52
N GLU A 33 5.39 20.61 3.87
CA GLU A 33 5.77 20.06 2.55
C GLU A 33 5.91 18.52 2.60
N TYR A 34 6.56 18.00 3.66
CA TYR A 34 6.71 16.57 3.86
C TYR A 34 5.37 15.89 4.16
N ALA A 35 4.51 16.50 4.97
CA ALA A 35 3.17 15.99 5.25
C ALA A 35 2.27 15.96 4.00
N GLU A 36 2.32 16.99 3.16
CA GLU A 36 1.58 17.05 1.89
C GLU A 36 2.06 15.97 0.91
N LYS A 37 3.37 15.73 0.82
CA LYS A 37 3.95 14.61 0.06
C LYS A 37 3.41 13.27 0.56
N THR A 38 3.38 13.02 1.88
CA THR A 38 2.77 11.81 2.46
C THR A 38 1.33 11.66 2.01
N ALA A 39 0.54 12.73 2.11
CA ALA A 39 -0.87 12.70 1.77
C ALA A 39 -1.09 12.42 0.27
N PHE A 40 -0.25 13.00 -0.60
CA PHE A 40 -0.28 12.73 -2.05
C PHE A 40 0.01 11.27 -2.37
N PHE A 41 1.12 10.72 -1.85
CA PHE A 41 1.48 9.32 -2.09
C PHE A 41 0.43 8.35 -1.53
N SER A 42 -0.09 8.63 -0.33
CA SER A 42 -1.13 7.79 0.30
C SER A 42 -2.44 7.79 -0.49
N ARG A 43 -2.87 8.96 -0.99
CA ARG A 43 -4.06 9.07 -1.86
C ARG A 43 -3.86 8.33 -3.17
N MET A 44 -2.72 8.51 -3.82
CA MET A 44 -2.40 7.82 -5.07
C MET A 44 -2.40 6.29 -4.87
N TYR A 45 -1.75 5.80 -3.81
CA TYR A 45 -1.71 4.38 -3.46
C TYR A 45 -3.11 3.81 -3.17
N PHE A 46 -3.94 4.54 -2.43
CA PHE A 46 -5.32 4.14 -2.15
C PHE A 46 -6.15 4.01 -3.44
N VAL A 47 -6.12 5.02 -4.32
CA VAL A 47 -6.88 5.02 -5.59
C VAL A 47 -6.42 3.87 -6.50
N VAL A 48 -5.12 3.64 -6.58
CA VAL A 48 -4.56 2.55 -7.38
C VAL A 48 -4.95 1.18 -6.79
N GLY A 49 -4.77 1.00 -5.48
CA GLY A 49 -5.06 -0.26 -4.80
C GLY A 49 -6.56 -0.63 -4.86
N THR A 50 -7.44 0.36 -4.76
CA THR A 50 -8.89 0.15 -4.93
C THR A 50 -9.24 -0.27 -6.37
N ALA A 51 -8.61 0.33 -7.39
CA ALA A 51 -8.82 -0.07 -8.78
C ALA A 51 -8.35 -1.51 -9.07
N CYS A 52 -7.21 -1.91 -8.50
CA CYS A 52 -6.69 -3.27 -8.62
C CYS A 52 -7.61 -4.29 -7.94
N THR A 53 -8.02 -4.04 -6.70
CA THR A 53 -8.92 -4.94 -5.96
C THR A 53 -10.28 -5.08 -6.63
N ALA A 54 -10.85 -4.00 -7.16
CA ALA A 54 -12.09 -4.05 -7.94
C ALA A 54 -11.95 -4.95 -9.19
N SER A 55 -10.82 -4.86 -9.89
CA SER A 55 -10.51 -5.69 -11.06
C SER A 55 -10.36 -7.17 -10.70
N PHE A 56 -9.84 -7.49 -9.52
CA PHE A 56 -9.79 -8.87 -8.99
C PHE A 56 -11.18 -9.40 -8.61
N VAL A 57 -12.01 -8.59 -7.96
CA VAL A 57 -13.38 -8.99 -7.58
C VAL A 57 -14.25 -9.21 -8.82
N GLN A 58 -14.05 -8.42 -9.88
CA GLN A 58 -14.77 -8.59 -11.15
C GLN A 58 -14.58 -10.00 -11.74
N GLN A 59 -13.41 -10.63 -11.57
CA GLN A 59 -13.16 -11.98 -12.08
C GLN A 59 -14.07 -13.04 -11.45
N ALA A 60 -14.50 -12.84 -10.20
CA ALA A 60 -15.45 -13.72 -9.53
C ALA A 60 -16.89 -13.56 -10.04
N LEU A 61 -17.22 -12.41 -10.63
CA LEU A 61 -18.53 -12.12 -11.23
C LEU A 61 -18.63 -12.52 -12.70
N SER A 62 -17.48 -12.62 -13.40
CA SER A 62 -17.39 -13.05 -14.80
C SER A 62 -18.26 -14.26 -15.16
N PRO A 63 -18.21 -15.41 -14.44
CA PRO A 63 -19.01 -16.58 -14.81
C PRO A 63 -20.52 -16.35 -14.71
N ILE A 64 -20.98 -15.53 -13.75
CA ILE A 64 -22.41 -15.20 -13.58
C ILE A 64 -22.91 -14.34 -14.75
N VAL A 65 -22.12 -13.34 -15.16
CA VAL A 65 -22.45 -12.48 -16.30
C VAL A 65 -22.45 -13.27 -17.61
N LEU A 66 -21.46 -14.15 -17.78
CA LEU A 66 -21.36 -15.04 -18.93
C LEU A 66 -22.55 -16.01 -19.02
N ASP A 67 -23.09 -16.49 -17.90
CA ASP A 67 -24.28 -17.38 -17.87
C ASP A 67 -25.57 -16.65 -18.28
N ILE A 68 -25.67 -15.33 -18.02
CA ILE A 68 -26.80 -14.50 -18.45
C ILE A 68 -26.76 -14.20 -19.95
N ILE A 69 -25.56 -13.89 -20.48
CA ILE A 69 -25.39 -13.45 -21.88
C ILE A 69 -25.35 -14.65 -22.84
N LEU A 70 -24.65 -15.72 -22.46
CA LEU A 70 -24.42 -16.92 -23.27
C LEU A 70 -24.67 -18.17 -22.41
N PRO A 71 -25.94 -18.57 -22.24
CA PRO A 71 -26.28 -19.80 -21.54
C PRO A 71 -25.88 -21.00 -22.41
N ILE A 72 -24.85 -21.72 -21.97
CA ILE A 72 -24.42 -22.99 -22.57
C ILE A 72 -25.03 -24.15 -21.77
N ASN A 73 -25.29 -25.27 -22.45
CA ASN A 73 -25.93 -26.45 -21.85
C ASN A 73 -24.97 -27.25 -20.93
N GLU A 74 -23.73 -26.80 -20.76
CA GLU A 74 -22.72 -27.38 -19.88
C GLU A 74 -22.36 -26.42 -18.74
N THR A 75 -21.91 -26.98 -17.59
CA THR A 75 -21.52 -26.18 -16.42
C THR A 75 -20.14 -25.56 -16.63
N ARG A 76 -20.05 -24.22 -16.66
CA ARG A 76 -18.76 -23.50 -16.71
C ARG A 76 -17.90 -23.80 -15.48
N ASP A 77 -16.63 -24.13 -15.71
CA ASP A 77 -15.65 -24.30 -14.64
C ASP A 77 -15.25 -22.91 -14.10
N VAL A 78 -15.32 -22.73 -12.78
CA VAL A 78 -15.09 -21.44 -12.14
C VAL A 78 -13.69 -21.40 -11.55
N VAL A 79 -12.94 -20.39 -11.97
CA VAL A 79 -11.62 -20.09 -11.40
C VAL A 79 -11.83 -19.31 -10.11
N TYR A 80 -11.52 -19.93 -8.97
CA TYR A 80 -11.50 -19.25 -7.68
C TYR A 80 -10.30 -18.30 -7.59
N ILE A 81 -10.48 -17.14 -6.93
CA ILE A 81 -9.42 -16.14 -6.72
C ILE A 81 -8.19 -16.78 -6.04
N PHE A 82 -8.44 -17.72 -5.12
CA PHE A 82 -7.41 -18.56 -4.52
C PHE A 82 -7.80 -20.04 -4.70
N PRO A 83 -6.95 -20.85 -5.35
CA PRO A 83 -7.16 -22.29 -5.44
C PRO A 83 -6.90 -22.90 -4.04
N GLY A 84 -7.96 -23.13 -3.28
CA GLY A 84 -7.91 -23.75 -1.96
C GLY A 84 -8.80 -24.99 -1.92
N TYR A 85 -8.32 -26.05 -1.30
CA TYR A 85 -9.13 -27.24 -1.02
C TYR A 85 -10.07 -26.90 0.15
N TYR A 86 -11.35 -26.67 -0.14
CA TYR A 86 -12.33 -26.55 0.93
C TYR A 86 -12.72 -27.96 1.40
N LEU A 87 -12.80 -28.17 2.72
CA LEU A 87 -13.28 -29.43 3.30
C LEU A 87 -14.80 -29.62 3.14
N ILE A 88 -15.41 -28.86 2.23
CA ILE A 88 -16.85 -28.70 2.00
C ILE A 88 -17.06 -28.79 0.49
N ASP A 89 -18.19 -29.33 0.05
CA ASP A 89 -18.53 -29.45 -1.39
C ASP A 89 -18.60 -28.06 -2.06
N ASP A 90 -17.56 -27.76 -2.85
CA ASP A 90 -17.37 -26.52 -3.60
C ASP A 90 -18.55 -26.17 -4.51
N ARG A 91 -19.24 -27.17 -5.07
CA ARG A 91 -20.36 -26.92 -6.00
C ARG A 91 -21.60 -26.48 -5.24
N LYS A 92 -21.89 -27.11 -4.10
CA LYS A 92 -23.08 -26.80 -3.30
C LYS A 92 -22.99 -25.46 -2.59
N TYR A 93 -21.79 -25.07 -2.14
CA TYR A 93 -21.58 -23.85 -1.35
C TYR A 93 -20.85 -22.73 -2.11
N ARG A 94 -20.82 -22.82 -3.45
CA ARG A 94 -20.10 -21.90 -4.35
C ARG A 94 -20.29 -20.42 -4.03
N SER A 95 -21.53 -19.95 -3.93
CA SER A 95 -21.83 -18.53 -3.69
C SER A 95 -21.31 -18.05 -2.34
N PHE A 96 -21.37 -18.91 -1.32
CA PHE A 96 -20.86 -18.61 0.00
C PHE A 96 -19.32 -18.54 0.00
N ILE A 97 -18.66 -19.46 -0.70
CA ILE A 97 -17.19 -19.48 -0.85
C ILE A 97 -16.70 -18.21 -1.57
N ILE A 98 -17.36 -17.81 -2.65
CA ILE A 98 -17.01 -16.58 -3.39
C ILE A 98 -17.19 -15.35 -2.50
N LEU A 99 -18.33 -15.22 -1.81
CA LEU A 99 -18.58 -14.10 -0.90
C LEU A 99 -17.55 -14.03 0.24
N HIS A 100 -17.22 -15.18 0.84
CA HIS A 100 -16.21 -15.26 1.89
C HIS A 100 -14.83 -14.86 1.37
N LEU A 101 -14.40 -15.36 0.21
CA LEU A 101 -13.12 -15.02 -0.42
C LEU A 101 -13.03 -13.53 -0.78
N THR A 102 -14.11 -12.96 -1.33
CA THR A 102 -14.19 -11.52 -1.61
C THR A 102 -14.08 -10.70 -0.33
N TYR A 103 -14.80 -11.10 0.72
CA TYR A 103 -14.76 -10.42 2.03
C TYR A 103 -13.35 -10.45 2.64
N VAL A 104 -12.70 -11.61 2.68
CA VAL A 104 -11.33 -11.76 3.20
C VAL A 104 -10.35 -10.89 2.43
N THR A 105 -10.48 -10.82 1.10
CA THR A 105 -9.62 -10.00 0.25
C THR A 105 -9.80 -8.51 0.53
N ILE A 106 -11.03 -8.04 0.72
CA ILE A 106 -11.34 -6.65 1.06
C ILE A 106 -10.76 -6.28 2.43
N VAL A 107 -10.97 -7.13 3.44
CA VAL A 107 -10.44 -6.90 4.80
C VAL A 107 -8.91 -6.83 4.77
N ALA A 108 -8.26 -7.79 4.11
CA ALA A 108 -6.81 -7.80 3.96
C ALA A 108 -6.30 -6.50 3.30
N TYR A 109 -6.94 -6.06 2.21
CA TYR A 109 -6.59 -4.83 1.52
C TYR A 109 -6.60 -3.61 2.46
N TYR A 110 -7.66 -3.39 3.23
CA TYR A 110 -7.73 -2.25 4.15
C TYR A 110 -6.69 -2.32 5.27
N VAL A 111 -6.39 -3.53 5.78
CA VAL A 111 -5.32 -3.73 6.77
C VAL A 111 -3.97 -3.34 6.19
N PHE A 112 -3.63 -3.81 4.98
CA PHE A 112 -2.37 -3.46 4.32
C PHE A 112 -2.25 -1.96 4.06
N VAL A 113 -3.29 -1.33 3.51
CA VAL A 113 -3.29 0.12 3.25
C VAL A 113 -3.12 0.93 4.53
N GLY A 114 -3.80 0.55 5.61
CA GLY A 114 -3.67 1.21 6.91
C GLY A 114 -2.25 1.09 7.48
N CYS A 115 -1.66 -0.11 7.42
CA CYS A 115 -0.28 -0.35 7.85
C CYS A 115 0.73 0.46 7.03
N ASP A 116 0.63 0.44 5.70
CA ASP A 116 1.54 1.14 4.81
C ASP A 116 1.44 2.66 4.98
N THR A 117 0.22 3.20 5.09
CA THR A 117 -0.01 4.63 5.29
C THR A 117 0.61 5.11 6.61
N ASN A 118 0.41 4.35 7.68
CA ASN A 118 1.03 4.66 8.98
C ASN A 118 2.55 4.62 8.91
N TYR A 119 3.12 3.65 8.20
CA TYR A 119 4.56 3.54 8.02
C TYR A 119 5.13 4.74 7.25
N VAL A 120 4.53 5.10 6.10
CA VAL A 120 4.97 6.24 5.30
C VAL A 120 4.85 7.55 6.07
N CYS A 121 3.78 7.73 6.86
CA CYS A 121 3.60 8.90 7.71
C CYS A 121 4.76 9.08 8.72
N VAL A 122 5.12 8.01 9.43
CA VAL A 122 6.23 8.02 10.41
C VAL A 122 7.55 8.33 9.73
N VAL A 123 7.84 7.67 8.61
CA VAL A 123 9.09 7.87 7.86
C VAL A 123 9.18 9.31 7.37
N GLN A 124 8.09 9.85 6.82
CA GLN A 124 8.09 11.18 6.24
C GLN A 124 8.11 12.28 7.31
N HIS A 125 7.51 12.06 8.49
CA HIS A 125 7.68 12.92 9.65
C HIS A 125 9.15 12.98 10.10
N ALA A 126 9.83 11.82 10.18
CA ALA A 126 11.25 11.76 10.50
C ALA A 126 12.11 12.49 9.44
N CYS A 127 11.80 12.31 8.15
CA CYS A 127 12.46 13.05 7.07
C CYS A 127 12.23 14.56 7.17
N GLY A 128 11.02 15.01 7.55
CA GLY A 128 10.71 16.42 7.79
C GLY A 128 11.55 17.00 8.93
N GLN A 129 11.64 16.30 10.06
CA GLN A 129 12.46 16.72 11.21
C GLN A 129 13.96 16.80 10.86
N ILE A 130 14.45 15.87 10.03
CA ILE A 130 15.81 15.91 9.47
C ILE A 130 15.98 17.12 8.55
N ALA A 131 15.01 17.41 7.69
CA ALA A 131 15.08 18.56 6.80
C ALA A 131 15.12 19.89 7.57
N VAL A 132 14.32 20.02 8.64
CA VAL A 132 14.34 21.17 9.56
C VAL A 132 15.72 21.33 10.21
N ALA A 133 16.27 20.28 10.82
CA ALA A 133 17.58 20.37 11.46
C ALA A 133 18.74 20.67 10.49
N ARG A 134 18.61 20.28 9.21
CA ARG A 134 19.55 20.66 8.15
C ARG A 134 19.42 22.14 7.81
N TYR A 135 18.19 22.65 7.70
CA TYR A 135 17.89 24.06 7.45
C TYR A 135 18.49 24.95 8.55
N ASP A 136 18.39 24.52 9.80
CA ASP A 136 18.82 25.27 10.99
C ASP A 136 20.35 25.36 11.17
N ALA A 137 21.11 24.99 10.14
CA ALA A 137 22.57 24.98 10.03
C ALA A 137 23.33 24.17 11.11
N SER A 138 22.71 23.72 12.20
CA SER A 138 23.42 23.16 13.35
C SER A 138 23.65 21.64 13.29
N TRP A 139 23.33 20.97 12.17
CA TRP A 139 23.48 19.51 12.05
C TRP A 139 24.94 19.04 12.22
N TYR A 140 25.94 19.84 11.86
CA TYR A 140 27.37 19.52 12.08
C TYR A 140 27.87 19.83 13.50
N ASN A 141 27.05 20.48 14.32
CA ASN A 141 27.34 20.77 15.74
C ASN A 141 26.63 19.80 16.71
N THR A 142 25.74 18.93 16.22
CA THR A 142 25.11 17.91 17.08
C THR A 142 26.06 16.74 17.37
N ASN A 143 25.68 15.85 18.29
CA ASN A 143 26.50 14.71 18.67
C ASN A 143 26.77 13.75 17.48
N LYS A 144 27.87 12.99 17.53
CA LYS A 144 28.30 12.11 16.44
C LYS A 144 27.29 11.00 16.09
N GLU A 145 26.51 10.56 17.06
CA GLU A 145 25.50 9.52 16.88
C GLU A 145 24.32 10.05 16.06
N THR A 146 23.83 11.25 16.39
CA THR A 146 22.80 11.95 15.65
C THR A 146 23.31 12.30 14.24
N GLN A 147 24.54 12.81 14.08
CA GLN A 147 25.12 13.01 12.74
C GLN A 147 25.18 11.74 11.90
N LEU A 148 25.54 10.61 12.52
CA LEU A 148 25.56 9.31 11.85
C LEU A 148 24.15 8.87 11.44
N LEU A 149 23.15 9.04 12.32
CA LEU A 149 21.75 8.78 11.99
C LEU A 149 21.24 9.68 10.85
N PHE A 150 21.68 10.94 10.80
CA PHE A 150 21.42 11.88 9.70
C PHE A 150 22.01 11.37 8.38
N VAL A 151 23.28 10.96 8.37
CA VAL A 151 23.95 10.43 7.17
C VAL A 151 23.30 9.12 6.72
N LEU A 152 22.95 8.25 7.65
CA LEU A 152 22.25 6.99 7.34
C LEU A 152 20.86 7.26 6.77
N ALA A 153 20.09 8.18 7.34
CA ALA A 153 18.78 8.56 6.83
C ALA A 153 18.88 9.19 5.43
N LEU A 154 19.82 10.10 5.20
CA LEU A 154 20.10 10.67 3.87
C LEU A 154 20.50 9.61 2.86
N ARG A 155 21.34 8.65 3.26
CA ARG A 155 21.74 7.52 2.40
C ARG A 155 20.55 6.61 2.09
N SER A 156 19.65 6.38 3.05
CA SER A 156 18.41 5.64 2.86
C SER A 156 17.41 6.37 1.95
N CYS A 157 17.40 7.70 1.96
CA CYS A 157 16.59 8.51 1.01
C CYS A 157 17.19 8.52 -0.40
N LEU A 158 18.51 8.51 -0.53
CA LEU A 158 19.22 8.48 -1.82
C LEU A 158 19.32 7.06 -2.43
N SER A 159 19.13 6.03 -1.62
CA SER A 159 19.04 4.63 -2.04
C SER A 159 17.67 4.10 -1.68
N PRO A 160 16.61 4.43 -2.45
CA PRO A 160 15.27 3.96 -2.16
C PRO A 160 15.29 2.43 -2.04
N PRO A 161 14.74 1.87 -0.95
CA PRO A 161 14.71 0.43 -0.79
C PRO A 161 13.93 -0.18 -1.95
N ILE A 162 14.59 -1.07 -2.70
CA ILE A 162 13.98 -1.83 -3.77
C ILE A 162 13.04 -2.84 -3.10
N LEU A 163 11.76 -2.47 -3.00
CA LEU A 163 10.73 -3.35 -2.49
C LEU A 163 10.52 -4.47 -3.51
N SER A 164 10.61 -5.72 -3.07
CA SER A 164 10.33 -6.89 -3.90
C SER A 164 9.17 -7.67 -3.29
N ALA A 165 8.14 -7.98 -4.08
CA ALA A 165 7.09 -8.90 -3.70
C ALA A 165 7.66 -10.33 -3.71
N GLY A 166 8.02 -10.83 -2.53
CA GLY A 166 8.47 -12.21 -2.32
C GLY A 166 9.76 -12.62 -3.03
N GLY A 167 10.57 -11.67 -3.51
CA GLY A 167 11.76 -11.94 -4.33
C GLY A 167 11.47 -12.18 -5.82
N LEU A 168 10.20 -12.19 -6.23
CA LEU A 168 9.75 -12.49 -7.60
C LEU A 168 9.49 -11.24 -8.43
N LEU A 169 9.08 -10.13 -7.80
CA LEU A 169 8.65 -8.94 -8.52
C LEU A 169 9.19 -7.69 -7.86
N THR A 170 9.98 -6.90 -8.57
CA THR A 170 10.41 -5.59 -8.08
C THR A 170 9.22 -4.64 -8.13
N LEU A 171 8.87 -4.02 -7.01
CA LEU A 171 7.78 -3.06 -6.89
C LEU A 171 8.31 -1.68 -7.25
N ASN A 172 8.27 -1.35 -8.54
CA ASN A 172 8.56 -0.02 -9.06
C ASN A 172 7.45 0.46 -10.03
N LEU A 173 7.51 1.73 -10.44
CA LEU A 173 6.50 2.34 -11.32
C LEU A 173 6.40 1.64 -12.69
N GLU A 174 7.51 1.10 -13.18
CA GLU A 174 7.56 0.36 -14.44
C GLU A 174 6.80 -0.97 -14.34
N THR A 175 7.02 -1.73 -13.28
CA THR A 175 6.31 -3.00 -13.04
C THR A 175 4.82 -2.75 -12.76
N PHE A 176 4.50 -1.66 -12.07
CA PHE A 176 3.13 -1.21 -11.91
C PHE A 176 2.45 -0.89 -13.26
N ALA A 177 3.12 -0.17 -14.16
CA ALA A 177 2.62 0.11 -15.50
C ALA A 177 2.43 -1.18 -16.32
N GLN A 178 3.31 -2.16 -16.15
CA GLN A 178 3.15 -3.48 -16.79
C GLN A 178 1.91 -4.23 -16.27
N ILE A 179 1.63 -4.19 -14.96
CA ILE A 179 0.42 -4.80 -14.38
C ILE A 179 -0.84 -4.11 -14.92
N ILE A 180 -0.86 -2.78 -15.01
CA ILE A 180 -1.97 -2.05 -15.63
C ILE A 180 -2.14 -2.49 -17.09
N LYS A 181 -1.05 -2.54 -17.85
CA LYS A 181 -1.09 -2.91 -19.27
C LYS A 181 -1.61 -4.34 -19.46
N GLY A 182 -1.18 -5.28 -18.62
CA GLY A 182 -1.70 -6.66 -18.61
C GLY A 182 -3.20 -6.70 -18.29
N SER A 183 -3.64 -5.91 -17.31
CA SER A 183 -5.05 -5.82 -16.91
C SER A 183 -5.94 -5.24 -18.02
N VAL A 184 -5.49 -4.16 -18.69
CA VAL A 184 -6.20 -3.55 -19.84
C VAL A 184 -6.21 -4.49 -21.04
N SER A 185 -5.11 -5.20 -21.30
CA SER A 185 -5.03 -6.21 -22.36
C SER A 185 -6.03 -7.34 -22.12
N TYR A 186 -6.11 -7.85 -20.89
CA TYR A 186 -7.06 -8.89 -20.50
C TYR A 186 -8.52 -8.42 -20.65
N PHE A 187 -8.83 -7.20 -20.19
CA PHE A 187 -10.15 -6.60 -20.37
C PHE A 187 -10.54 -6.47 -21.85
N THR A 188 -9.58 -6.12 -22.71
CA THR A 188 -9.80 -6.01 -24.15
C THR A 188 -10.13 -7.37 -24.79
N VAL A 189 -9.43 -8.43 -24.39
CA VAL A 189 -9.71 -9.80 -24.86
C VAL A 189 -11.12 -10.25 -24.47
N LEU A 190 -11.52 -10.01 -23.22
CA LEU A 190 -12.89 -10.31 -22.76
C LEU A 190 -13.96 -9.56 -23.54
N LYS A 191 -13.70 -8.31 -23.94
CA LYS A 191 -14.64 -7.52 -24.77
C LYS A 191 -14.69 -8.01 -26.22
N SER A 192 -13.67 -8.73 -26.68
CA SER A 192 -13.57 -9.25 -28.05
C SER A 192 -14.10 -10.68 -28.22
N SER A 193 -14.48 -11.34 -27.12
CA SER A 193 -15.12 -12.67 -27.10
C SER A 193 -16.63 -12.54 -26.96
#